data_AF-A0A7S1SR36-F1
#
_entry.id   AF-A0A7S1SR36-F1
#
_cell.length_a   1.000
_cell.length_b   1.000
_cell.length_c   1.000
_cell.angle_alpha   90.00
_cell.angle_beta   90.00
_cell.angle_gamma   90.00
#
_symmetry.space_group_name_H-M   'P 1'
#
loop_
_entity.id
_entity.type
_entity.pdbx_description
1 polymer ?
#
loop_
_entity_poly.entity_id
_entity_poly.type
_entity_poly.pdbx_seq_one_letter_code
_entity_poly.pdbx_strand_id
1 'polypeptide(L)'
;ASVGWIFVNLVGSVCVNLGQNVMKLGHNKWAELELPEEERPNIKCIRQWQIGVVVFISGGVATFLSFGYAPQSLLSALGSIQFVSNVVFASFVLKEKVTLR
;
A
#
# COMPACT_ATOMS: atom_id res chain seq x y z
N ALA A 1 24.09 9.87 -12.57
CA ALA A 1 22.81 9.32 -13.06
C ALA A 1 22.18 8.29 -12.11
N SER A 2 22.95 7.51 -11.34
CA SER A 2 22.42 6.41 -10.51
C SER A 2 21.59 6.82 -9.29
N VAL A 3 21.83 8.00 -8.71
CA VAL A 3 21.12 8.45 -7.48
C VAL A 3 19.63 8.72 -7.73
N GLY A 4 19.27 9.21 -8.92
CA GLY A 4 17.86 9.46 -9.28
C GLY A 4 17.03 8.17 -9.32
N TRP A 5 17.57 7.11 -9.92
CA TRP A 5 16.90 5.81 -10.00
C TRP A 5 16.73 5.14 -8.64
N ILE A 6 17.68 5.35 -7.72
CA ILE A 6 17.57 4.87 -6.33
C ILE A 6 16.39 5.56 -5.64
N PHE A 7 16.21 6.87 -5.83
CA PHE A 7 15.10 7.61 -5.24
C PHE A 7 13.75 7.18 -5.85
N VAL A 8 13.68 6.96 -7.16
CA VAL A 8 12.47 6.47 -7.84
C VAL A 8 12.10 5.07 -7.36
N ASN A 9 13.07 4.17 -7.20
CA ASN A 9 12.82 2.84 -6.64
C ASN A 9 12.34 2.92 -5.18
N LEU A 10 12.98 3.77 -4.37
CA LEU A 10 12.62 3.98 -2.97
C LEU A 10 11.14 4.38 -2.86
N VAL A 11 10.75 5.43 -3.58
CA VAL A 11 9.37 5.93 -3.59
C VAL A 11 8.42 4.89 -4.16
N GLY A 12 8.79 4.22 -5.25
CA GLY A 12 7.99 3.15 -5.84
C GLY A 12 7.70 2.02 -4.85
N SER A 13 8.73 1.59 -4.11
CA SER A 13 8.61 0.50 -3.14
C SER A 13 7.78 0.88 -1.90
N VAL A 14 7.84 2.16 -1.48
CA VAL A 14 6.90 2.71 -0.48
C VAL A 14 5.47 2.62 -1.00
N CYS A 15 5.22 3.08 -2.22
CA CYS A 15 3.89 3.01 -2.83
C CYS A 15 3.37 1.57 -2.95
N VAL A 16 4.22 0.61 -3.35
CA VAL A 16 3.83 -0.81 -3.41
C VAL A 16 3.39 -1.32 -2.03
N ASN A 17 4.20 -1.10 -1.00
CA ASN A 17 3.90 -1.56 0.36
C ASN A 17 2.65 -0.88 0.93
N LEU A 18 2.51 0.43 0.73
CA LEU A 18 1.31 1.18 1.11
C LEU A 18 0.07 0.67 0.39
N GLY A 19 0.16 0.46 -0.93
CA GLY A 19 -0.93 -0.06 -1.74
C GLY A 19 -1.42 -1.41 -1.24
N GLN A 20 -0.49 -2.33 -0.91
CA GLN A 20 -0.83 -3.63 -0.31
C GLN A 20 -1.48 -3.49 1.05
N ASN A 21 -0.97 -2.63 1.92
CA ASN A 21 -1.56 -2.37 3.24
C ASN A 21 -2.97 -1.79 3.12
N VAL A 22 -3.19 -0.85 2.19
CA VAL A 22 -4.51 -0.24 1.94
C VAL A 22 -5.49 -1.25 1.32
N MET A 23 -5.04 -2.12 0.40
CA MET A 23 -5.87 -3.21 -0.12
C MET A 23 -6.28 -4.19 0.98
N LYS A 24 -5.33 -4.55 1.88
CA LYS A 24 -5.62 -5.38 3.07
C LYS A 24 -6.63 -4.72 3.99
N LEU A 25 -6.56 -3.40 4.19
CA LEU A 25 -7.57 -2.67 4.97
C LEU A 25 -8.95 -2.78 4.32
N GLY A 26 -9.04 -2.58 3.00
CA GLY A 26 -10.28 -2.73 2.24
C GLY A 26 -10.88 -4.13 2.40
N HIS A 27 -10.04 -5.18 2.34
CA HIS A 27 -10.45 -6.55 2.62
C HIS A 27 -10.93 -6.76 4.06
N ASN A 28 -10.24 -6.19 5.04
CA ASN A 28 -10.63 -6.35 6.45
C ASN A 28 -11.96 -5.64 6.74
N LYS A 29 -12.17 -4.44 6.18
CA LYS A 29 -13.46 -3.72 6.28
C LYS A 29 -14.57 -4.47 5.56
N TRP A 30 -14.28 -5.09 4.41
CA TRP A 30 -15.24 -5.93 3.71
C TRP A 30 -15.62 -7.17 4.52
N ALA A 31 -14.64 -7.82 5.15
CA ALA A 31 -14.85 -9.00 5.97
C ALA A 31 -15.59 -8.71 7.28
N GLU A 32 -15.44 -7.50 7.83
CA GLU A 32 -16.12 -7.03 9.04
C GLU A 32 -17.58 -6.59 8.80
N LEU A 33 -18.02 -6.47 7.54
CA LEU A 33 -19.44 -6.26 7.23
C LEU A 33 -20.25 -7.53 7.55
N GLU A 34 -21.01 -7.49 8.64
CA GLU A 34 -22.01 -8.48 9.04
C GLU A 34 -23.27 -8.43 8.16
N LEU A 35 -23.10 -8.28 6.84
CA LEU A 35 -24.20 -8.30 5.87
C LEU A 35 -24.45 -9.74 5.39
N PRO A 36 -25.73 -10.11 5.14
CA PRO A 36 -26.08 -11.34 4.45
C PRO A 36 -25.32 -11.44 3.12
N GLU A 37 -24.89 -12.65 2.72
CA GLU A 37 -24.04 -12.85 1.53
C GLU A 37 -24.64 -12.25 0.25
N GLU A 38 -25.97 -12.16 0.16
CA GLU A 38 -26.71 -11.58 -0.96
C GLU A 38 -26.61 -10.03 -1.05
N GLU A 39 -26.46 -9.35 0.08
CA GLU A 39 -26.35 -7.88 0.15
C GLU A 39 -24.89 -7.38 0.24
N ARG A 40 -23.91 -8.29 0.33
CA ARG A 40 -22.50 -7.92 0.47
C ARG A 40 -22.03 -7.15 -0.77
N PRO A 41 -21.61 -5.88 -0.62
CA PRO A 41 -21.12 -5.11 -1.74
C PRO A 41 -19.82 -5.73 -2.28
N ASN A 42 -19.65 -5.63 -3.59
CA ASN A 42 -18.45 -6.17 -4.23
C ASN A 42 -17.20 -5.45 -3.69
N ILE A 43 -16.14 -6.19 -3.37
CA ILE A 43 -14.92 -5.63 -2.75
C ILE A 43 -14.28 -4.53 -3.60
N LYS A 44 -14.49 -4.61 -4.91
CA LYS A 44 -14.07 -3.63 -5.91
C LYS A 44 -14.74 -2.27 -5.73
N CYS A 45 -15.91 -2.19 -5.11
CA CYS A 45 -16.61 -0.92 -4.86
C CYS A 45 -16.07 -0.20 -3.62
N ILE A 46 -15.25 -0.86 -2.79
CA ILE A 46 -14.65 -0.23 -1.61
C ILE A 46 -13.58 0.75 -2.05
N ARG A 47 -13.80 2.03 -1.73
CA ARG A 47 -12.91 3.13 -2.15
C ARG A 47 -11.48 2.96 -1.65
N GLN A 48 -11.28 2.45 -0.44
CA GLN A 48 -9.96 2.14 0.10
C GLN A 48 -9.26 1.07 -0.76
N TRP A 49 -9.97 0.01 -1.16
CA TRP A 49 -9.39 -1.04 -2.00
C TRP A 49 -8.97 -0.52 -3.38
N GLN A 50 -9.82 0.29 -4.03
CA GLN A 50 -9.51 0.93 -5.31
C GLN A 50 -8.27 1.83 -5.23
N ILE A 51 -8.18 2.66 -4.19
CA ILE A 51 -7.01 3.52 -3.95
C ILE A 51 -5.76 2.65 -3.75
N GLY A 52 -5.87 1.56 -2.99
CA GLY A 52 -4.77 0.62 -2.78
C GLY A 52 -4.26 -0.01 -4.08
N VAL A 53 -5.17 -0.41 -4.98
CA VAL A 53 -4.83 -0.98 -6.29
C VAL A 53 -4.09 0.04 -7.17
N VAL A 54 -4.59 1.27 -7.26
CA VAL A 54 -3.96 2.32 -8.08
C VAL A 54 -2.56 2.66 -7.56
N VAL A 55 -2.41 2.79 -6.25
CA VAL A 55 -1.11 3.09 -5.61
C VAL A 55 -0.14 1.91 -5.74
N PHE A 56 -0.64 0.67 -5.64
CA PHE A 56 0.16 -0.54 -5.83
C PHE A 56 0.70 -0.67 -7.25
N ILE A 57 -0.16 -0.51 -8.26
CA ILE A 57 0.23 -0.64 -9.67
C ILE A 57 1.22 0.46 -10.06
N SER A 58 0.93 1.71 -9.70
CA SER A 58 1.83 2.85 -9.99
C SER A 58 3.19 2.69 -9.33
N GLY A 59 3.22 2.29 -8.05
CA GLY A 59 4.46 1.97 -7.34
C GLY A 59 5.22 0.79 -7.96
N GLY A 60 4.48 -0.24 -8.37
CA GLY A 60 5.05 -1.46 -8.96
C GLY A 60 5.78 -1.18 -10.27
N VAL A 61 5.17 -0.37 -11.15
CA VAL A 61 5.80 0.05 -12.42
C VAL A 61 7.06 0.87 -12.15
N ALA A 62 7.01 1.85 -11.24
CA ALA A 62 8.16 2.68 -10.90
C ALA A 62 9.33 1.87 -10.30
N THR A 63 9.01 0.89 -9.45
CA THR A 63 9.99 0.00 -8.84
C THR A 63 10.60 -0.94 -9.88
N PHE A 64 9.77 -1.51 -10.77
CA PHE A 64 10.19 -2.41 -11.84
C PHE A 64 11.16 -1.75 -12.82
N LEU A 65 10.87 -0.52 -13.26
CA LEU A 65 11.76 0.26 -14.11
C LEU A 65 13.12 0.54 -13.46
N SER A 66 13.16 0.59 -12.13
CA SER A 66 14.37 0.92 -11.39
C SER A 66 15.20 -0.31 -10.98
N PHE A 67 14.61 -1.52 -10.98
CA PHE A 67 15.34 -2.76 -10.62
C PHE A 67 16.46 -3.11 -11.60
N GLY A 68 16.36 -2.71 -12.87
CA GLY A 68 17.43 -2.91 -13.85
C GLY A 68 18.75 -2.20 -13.53
N TYR A 69 18.74 -1.28 -12.55
CA TYR A 69 19.88 -0.44 -12.19
C TYR A 69 20.19 -0.43 -10.68
N ALA A 70 19.58 -1.32 -9.90
CA ALA A 70 19.56 -1.21 -8.45
C ALA A 70 20.81 -1.80 -7.75
N PRO A 71 21.54 -1.00 -6.95
CA PRO A 71 22.67 -1.47 -6.14
C PRO A 71 22.23 -2.06 -4.77
N GLN A 72 23.14 -2.76 -4.09
CA GLN A 72 22.93 -3.44 -2.79
C GLN A 72 22.30 -2.57 -1.69
N SER A 73 22.52 -1.25 -1.71
CA SER A 73 21.88 -0.30 -0.79
C SER A 73 20.35 -0.30 -0.88
N LEU A 74 19.79 -0.74 -2.00
CA LEU A 74 18.36 -0.90 -2.17
C LEU A 74 17.78 -1.93 -1.20
N LEU A 75 18.48 -3.03 -0.95
CA LEU A 75 18.04 -4.07 -0.03
C LEU A 75 17.89 -3.54 1.40
N SER A 76 18.80 -2.66 1.82
CA SER A 76 18.73 -1.98 3.11
C SER A 76 17.57 -0.98 3.18
N ALA A 77 17.29 -0.28 2.08
CA ALA A 77 16.19 0.66 2.00
C ALA A 77 14.81 -0.01 2.10
N LEU A 78 14.65 -1.23 1.58
CA LEU A 78 13.39 -2.00 1.69
C LEU A 78 12.93 -2.19 3.15
N GLY A 79 13.87 -2.39 4.08
CA GLY A 79 13.56 -2.51 5.51
C GLY A 79 12.98 -1.21 6.10
N SER A 80 13.55 -0.06 5.77
CA SER A 80 13.04 1.25 6.19
C SER A 80 11.69 1.57 5.56
N ILE A 81 11.48 1.19 4.30
CA ILE A 81 10.22 1.37 3.57
C ILE A 81 9.06 0.61 4.22
N GLN A 82 9.31 -0.62 4.68
CA GLN A 82 8.32 -1.42 5.40
C GLN A 82 7.89 -0.71 6.69
N PHE A 83 8.83 -0.12 7.42
CA PHE A 83 8.55 0.63 8.63
C PHE A 83 7.69 1.88 8.35
N VAL A 84 8.05 2.69 7.35
CA VAL A 84 7.25 3.86 6.95
C VAL A 84 5.85 3.43 6.53
N SER A 85 5.74 2.33 5.78
CA SER A 85 4.44 1.81 5.32
C SER A 85 3.57 1.32 6.47
N ASN A 86 4.16 0.74 7.52
CA ASN A 86 3.47 0.37 8.74
C ASN A 86 3.02 1.61 9.54
N VAL A 87 3.82 2.67 9.62
CA VAL A 87 3.45 3.92 10.32
C VAL A 87 2.33 4.66 9.61
N VAL A 88 2.36 4.73 8.28
CA VAL A 88 1.29 5.35 7.48
C VAL A 88 0.02 4.51 7.57
N PHE A 89 0.12 3.18 7.49
CA PHE A 89 -1.01 2.29 7.71
C PHE A 89 -1.58 2.46 9.12
N ALA A 90 -0.75 2.49 10.16
CA ALA A 90 -1.18 2.78 11.52
C ALA A 90 -1.84 4.16 11.59
N SER A 91 -1.31 5.18 10.93
CA SER A 91 -1.94 6.51 10.91
C SER A 91 -3.31 6.50 10.21
N PHE A 92 -3.47 5.80 9.09
CA PHE A 92 -4.76 5.67 8.41
C PHE A 92 -5.75 4.83 9.21
N VAL A 93 -5.35 3.66 9.70
CA VAL A 93 -6.23 2.76 10.47
C VAL A 93 -6.58 3.32 11.84
N LEU A 94 -5.61 3.91 12.55
CA LEU A 94 -5.80 4.43 13.90
C LEU A 94 -6.51 5.79 13.90
N LYS A 95 -6.43 6.60 12.82
CA LYS A 95 -7.26 7.81 12.70
C LYS A 95 -8.68 7.57 12.17
N GLU A 96 -8.94 6.45 11.48
CA GLU A 96 -10.30 6.10 11.03
C GLU A 96 -11.06 5.24 12.04
N LYS A 97 -10.38 4.63 13.04
CA LYS A 97 -11.01 3.89 14.16
C LYS A 97 -11.36 4.78 15.35
N VAL A 98 -11.91 5.95 15.10
CA VAL A 98 -12.82 6.56 16.09
C VAL A 98 -14.21 6.08 15.73
N THR A 99 -14.51 4.81 16.01
CA THR A 99 -15.88 4.45 16.36
C THR A 99 -16.14 5.15 17.69
N LEU A 100 -16.64 6.39 17.62
CA LEU A 100 -17.37 6.99 18.73
C LEU A 100 -18.53 6.03 18.98
N ARG A 101 -18.40 5.31 20.09
CA ARG A 101 -19.41 4.42 20.64
C ARG A 101 -20.71 5.16 20.93
#